data_AF-A0A7D9L3T9-F1
#
_entry.id   AF-A0A7D9L3T9-F1
#
_cell.length_a   1.000
_cell.length_b   1.000
_cell.length_c   1.000
_cell.angle_alpha   90.00
_cell.angle_beta   90.00
_cell.angle_gamma   90.00
#
_symmetry.space_group_name_H-M   'P 1'
#
loop_
_entity.id
_entity.type
_entity.pdbx_description
1 polymer ?
#
loop_
_entity_poly.entity_id
_entity_poly.type
_entity_poly.pdbx_seq_one_letter_code
_entity_poly.pdbx_strand_id
1 'polypeptide(L)'
;MIAVHERGNLRDLKDWIEYCAIGDADKNCVSVVLDYFVEKGIIGKESKWFGMKRTYPTKDKEPQIQLLLEVRRITLRDEVPDGFMSALLIILRFADSLHNTEDPLLRRYYNDTEYDKAKPRLDEILRSSGIKVS
;
A
#
# COMPACT_ATOMS: atom_id res chain seq x y z
N MET A 1 -26.13 -15.31 9.42
CA MET A 1 -25.31 -16.24 10.23
C MET A 1 -23.91 -15.67 10.31
N ILE A 2 -23.54 -15.11 11.46
CA ILE A 2 -22.16 -14.68 11.73
C ILE A 2 -21.42 -15.95 12.12
N ALA A 3 -20.43 -16.36 11.32
CA ALA A 3 -19.56 -17.47 11.69
C ALA A 3 -18.72 -17.02 12.91
N VAL A 4 -19.17 -17.45 14.09
CA VAL A 4 -18.35 -17.45 15.31
C VAL A 4 -17.30 -18.52 15.09
N HIS A 5 -16.07 -18.13 14.72
CA HIS A 5 -14.99 -19.08 14.57
C HIS A 5 -14.37 -19.36 15.94
N GLU A 6 -14.33 -20.65 16.29
CA GLU A 6 -13.78 -21.15 17.54
C GLU A 6 -12.30 -20.79 17.67
N ARG A 7 -11.94 -20.23 18.83
CA ARG A 7 -10.56 -19.94 19.22
C ARG A 7 -9.83 -21.28 19.42
N GLY A 8 -9.05 -21.73 18.43
CA GLY A 8 -8.45 -23.07 18.51
C GLY A 8 -7.06 -23.29 17.91
N ASN A 9 -6.66 -22.60 16.83
CA ASN A 9 -5.35 -22.83 16.23
C ASN A 9 -4.53 -21.55 16.19
N LEU A 10 -3.37 -21.58 16.87
CA LEU A 10 -2.33 -20.59 16.73
C LEU A 10 -1.85 -20.62 15.28
N ARG A 11 -2.37 -19.72 14.45
CA ARG A 11 -1.84 -19.45 13.12
C ARG A 11 -0.66 -18.51 13.27
N ASP A 12 0.41 -18.76 12.52
CA ASP A 12 1.48 -17.77 12.42
C ASP A 12 1.04 -16.58 11.55
N LEU A 13 1.83 -15.51 11.54
CA LEU A 13 1.50 -14.30 10.78
C LEU A 13 1.38 -14.58 9.28
N LYS A 14 2.16 -15.53 8.76
CA LYS A 14 2.14 -15.89 7.34
C LYS A 14 0.81 -16.55 6.99
N ASP A 15 0.36 -17.51 7.79
CA ASP A 15 -0.93 -18.18 7.62
C ASP A 15 -2.09 -17.18 7.68
N TRP A 16 -2.00 -16.17 8.54
CA TRP A 16 -2.99 -15.09 8.60
C TRP A 16 -3.01 -14.24 7.32
N ILE A 17 -1.84 -13.86 6.82
CA ILE A 17 -1.72 -13.08 5.58
C ILE A 17 -2.27 -13.88 4.39
N GLU A 18 -1.88 -15.15 4.25
CA GLU A 18 -2.33 -16.02 3.17
C GLU A 18 -3.85 -16.24 3.24
N TYR A 19 -4.40 -16.49 4.43
CA TYR A 19 -5.84 -16.62 4.62
C TYR A 19 -6.61 -15.35 4.23
N CYS A 20 -6.10 -14.18 4.61
CA CYS A 20 -6.69 -12.90 4.25
C CYS A 20 -6.54 -12.56 2.76
N ALA A 21 -5.47 -13.01 2.11
CA ALA A 21 -5.21 -12.78 0.70
C ALA A 21 -6.02 -13.69 -0.23
N ILE A 22 -6.29 -14.93 0.19
CA ILE A 22 -6.95 -15.99 -0.61
C ILE A 22 -8.46 -16.05 -0.34
N GLY A 23 -8.98 -15.26 0.61
CA GLY A 23 -10.39 -15.21 0.98
C GLY A 23 -11.32 -14.77 -0.17
N ASP A 24 -12.61 -15.11 0.00
CA ASP A 24 -13.77 -14.74 -0.82
C ASP A 24 -13.57 -13.45 -1.65
N ALA A 25 -13.75 -13.54 -2.97
CA ALA A 25 -13.44 -12.45 -3.91
C ALA A 25 -14.18 -11.15 -3.57
N ASP A 26 -15.37 -11.25 -2.97
CA ASP A 26 -16.18 -10.12 -2.50
C ASP A 26 -15.70 -9.51 -1.16
N LYS A 27 -14.71 -10.13 -0.52
CA LYS A 27 -14.05 -9.68 0.72
C LYS A 27 -12.54 -9.49 0.52
N ASN A 28 -12.06 -9.49 -0.72
CA ASN A 28 -10.65 -9.27 -0.95
C ASN A 28 -10.24 -7.87 -0.43
N CYS A 29 -9.02 -7.77 0.08
CA CYS A 29 -8.55 -6.57 0.77
C CYS A 29 -8.69 -5.30 -0.10
N VAL A 30 -8.51 -5.43 -1.41
CA VAL A 30 -8.66 -4.34 -2.38
C VAL A 30 -10.08 -3.77 -2.37
N SER A 31 -11.10 -4.63 -2.46
CA SER A 31 -12.50 -4.19 -2.50
C SER A 31 -12.91 -3.50 -1.19
N VAL A 32 -12.49 -4.06 -0.06
CA VAL A 32 -12.76 -3.48 1.26
C VAL A 32 -12.11 -2.10 1.41
N VAL A 33 -10.85 -1.97 1.00
CA VAL A 33 -10.12 -0.68 1.07
C VAL A 33 -10.71 0.36 0.13
N LEU A 34 -11.07 -0.01 -1.09
CA LEU A 34 -11.70 0.90 -2.05
C LEU A 34 -13.08 1.37 -1.56
N ASP A 35 -13.89 0.47 -1.02
CA ASP A 35 -15.20 0.84 -0.48
C ASP A 35 -15.08 1.77 0.74
N TYR A 36 -14.08 1.54 1.61
CA TYR A 36 -13.76 2.47 2.69
C TYR A 36 -13.39 3.87 2.17
N PHE A 37 -12.57 3.97 1.13
CA PHE A 37 -12.22 5.27 0.53
C PHE A 37 -13.40 5.94 -0.18
N VAL A 38 -14.34 5.17 -0.73
CA VAL A 38 -15.60 5.69 -1.27
C VAL A 38 -16.47 6.25 -0.15
N GLU A 39 -16.62 5.52 0.96
CA GLU A 39 -17.38 5.95 2.14
C GLU A 39 -16.80 7.24 2.74
N LYS A 40 -15.47 7.36 2.79
CA LYS A 40 -14.78 8.59 3.22
C LYS A 40 -14.81 9.72 2.20
N GLY A 41 -15.37 9.51 1.02
CA GLY A 41 -15.45 10.53 -0.03
C GLY A 41 -14.12 10.84 -0.72
N ILE A 42 -13.07 10.06 -0.46
CA ILE A 42 -11.73 10.26 -1.02
C ILE A 42 -11.73 9.88 -2.51
N ILE A 43 -12.41 8.79 -2.86
CA ILE A 43 -12.59 8.34 -4.24
C ILE A 43 -14.08 8.17 -4.57
N GLY A 44 -14.40 8.20 -5.86
CA GLY A 44 -15.70 7.83 -6.39
C GLY A 44 -15.77 6.33 -6.70
N LYS A 45 -16.99 5.87 -7.01
CA LYS A 45 -17.24 4.54 -7.56
C LYS A 45 -18.19 4.72 -8.74
N GLU A 46 -17.68 4.51 -9.94
CA GLU A 46 -18.42 4.69 -11.19
C GLU A 46 -18.48 3.36 -11.95
N SER A 47 -19.62 3.08 -12.58
CA SER A 47 -19.76 1.98 -13.54
C SER A 47 -19.79 2.55 -14.95
N LYS A 48 -18.85 2.14 -15.79
CA LYS A 48 -18.74 2.49 -17.21
C LYS A 48 -19.08 1.29 -18.09
N TRP A 49 -19.44 1.57 -19.34
CA TRP A 49 -19.79 0.56 -20.35
C TRP A 49 -20.83 -0.46 -19.86
N PHE A 50 -22.03 0.01 -19.51
CA PHE A 50 -23.13 -0.86 -19.07
C PHE A 50 -22.77 -1.82 -17.92
N GLY A 51 -21.88 -1.41 -17.01
CA GLY A 51 -21.47 -2.21 -15.86
C GLY A 51 -20.27 -3.13 -16.11
N MET A 52 -19.73 -3.19 -17.33
CA MET A 52 -18.56 -4.01 -17.64
C MET A 52 -17.25 -3.48 -17.04
N LYS A 53 -17.19 -2.19 -16.70
CA LYS A 53 -15.99 -1.59 -16.12
C LYS A 53 -16.32 -0.75 -14.89
N ARG A 54 -15.69 -1.05 -13.76
CA ARG A 54 -15.75 -0.21 -12.57
C ARG A 54 -14.51 0.70 -12.52
N THR A 55 -14.72 1.99 -12.29
CA THR A 55 -13.63 2.97 -12.12
C THR A 55 -13.78 3.71 -10.79
N TYR A 56 -12.64 4.05 -10.19
CA TYR A 56 -12.58 4.73 -8.90
C TYR A 56 -11.85 6.07 -9.03
N PRO A 57 -12.50 7.12 -9.57
CA PRO A 57 -11.84 8.42 -9.76
C PRO A 57 -11.55 9.08 -8.41
N THR A 58 -10.40 9.74 -8.26
CA THR A 58 -10.08 10.53 -7.07
C THR A 58 -11.01 11.74 -6.96
N LYS A 59 -11.68 11.91 -5.81
CA LYS A 59 -12.55 13.04 -5.50
C LYS A 59 -11.84 14.06 -4.61
N ASP A 60 -11.15 13.57 -3.59
CA ASP A 60 -10.31 14.38 -2.71
C ASP A 60 -8.84 13.95 -2.86
N LYS A 61 -8.02 14.90 -3.31
CA LYS A 61 -6.58 14.69 -3.50
C LYS A 61 -5.77 15.00 -2.25
N GLU A 62 -6.35 15.70 -1.28
CA GLU A 62 -5.63 16.20 -0.11
C GLU A 62 -4.96 15.07 0.70
N PRO A 63 -5.63 13.93 1.00
CA PRO A 63 -4.99 12.83 1.73
C PRO A 63 -3.77 12.27 1.00
N GLN A 64 -3.86 12.16 -0.33
CA GLN A 64 -2.75 11.70 -1.15
C GLN A 64 -1.60 12.71 -1.14
N ILE A 65 -1.91 14.01 -1.28
CA ILE A 65 -0.89 15.08 -1.27
C ILE A 65 -0.15 15.09 0.07
N GLN A 66 -0.87 15.04 1.20
CA GLN A 66 -0.28 15.04 2.53
C GLN A 66 0.62 13.82 2.76
N LEU A 67 0.15 12.63 2.38
CA LEU A 67 0.96 11.41 2.45
C LEU A 67 2.23 11.53 1.61
N LEU A 68 2.12 12.04 0.37
CA LEU A 68 3.28 12.22 -0.50
C LEU A 68 4.28 13.25 0.05
N LEU A 69 3.81 14.33 0.67
CA LEU A 69 4.68 15.30 1.32
C LEU A 69 5.47 14.66 2.47
N GLU A 70 4.82 13.84 3.29
CA GLU A 70 5.46 13.15 4.40
C GLU A 70 6.47 12.10 3.92
N VAL A 71 6.08 11.29 2.92
CA VAL A 71 6.97 10.34 2.28
C VAL A 71 8.21 11.04 1.70
N ARG A 72 8.03 12.19 1.03
CA ARG A 72 9.15 13.01 0.51
C ARG A 72 10.02 13.61 1.60
N ARG A 73 9.43 14.07 2.72
CA ARG A 73 10.19 14.56 3.88
C ARG A 73 11.14 13.48 4.39
N ILE A 74 10.64 12.25 4.53
CA ILE A 74 11.45 11.12 4.99
C ILE A 74 12.52 10.72 3.98
N THR A 75 12.16 10.62 2.68
CA THR A 75 13.07 10.03 1.68
C THR A 75 14.02 11.03 1.02
N LEU A 76 13.71 12.33 1.02
CA LEU A 76 14.52 13.36 0.38
C LEU A 76 15.19 14.33 1.36
N ARG A 77 14.74 14.38 2.62
CA ARG A 77 15.27 15.31 3.63
C ARG A 77 15.80 14.60 4.87
N ASP A 78 15.96 13.28 4.79
CA ASP A 78 16.50 12.43 5.86
C ASP A 78 15.74 12.55 7.20
N GLU A 79 14.46 12.92 7.15
CA GLU A 79 13.62 12.90 8.36
C GLU A 79 13.46 11.46 8.89
N VAL A 80 13.32 11.34 10.20
CA VAL A 80 13.16 10.04 10.86
C VAL A 80 11.69 9.64 10.79
N PRO A 81 11.34 8.53 10.10
CA PRO A 81 9.96 8.06 10.07
C PRO A 81 9.54 7.56 11.46
N ASP A 82 8.27 7.76 11.80
CA ASP A 82 7.68 7.05 12.93
C ASP A 82 7.47 5.56 12.62
N GLY A 83 6.98 4.79 13.59
CA GLY A 83 6.77 3.35 13.41
C GLY A 83 5.77 3.01 12.30
N PHE A 84 4.74 3.84 12.11
CA PHE A 84 3.73 3.64 11.08
C PHE A 84 4.31 3.91 9.68
N MET A 85 4.98 5.05 9.50
CA MET A 85 5.63 5.43 8.24
C MET A 85 6.76 4.47 7.88
N SER A 86 7.50 3.97 8.87
CA SER A 86 8.51 2.94 8.66
C SER A 86 7.88 1.68 8.05
N ALA A 87 6.82 1.15 8.68
CA ALA A 87 6.11 -0.03 8.20
C ALA A 87 5.52 0.19 6.79
N LEU A 88 4.90 1.34 6.55
CA LEU A 88 4.34 1.69 5.24
C LEU A 88 5.42 1.72 4.15
N LEU A 89 6.54 2.40 4.39
CA LEU A 89 7.63 2.52 3.42
C LEU A 89 8.29 1.17 3.14
N ILE A 90 8.43 0.32 4.17
CA ILE A 90 8.92 -1.06 4.02
C ILE A 90 8.00 -1.86 3.09
N ILE A 91 6.69 -1.85 3.35
CA ILE A 91 5.71 -2.60 2.54
C ILE A 91 5.72 -2.08 1.10
N LEU A 92 5.72 -0.76 0.89
CA LEU A 92 5.74 -0.16 -0.44
C LEU A 92 7.02 -0.51 -1.20
N ARG A 93 8.19 -0.41 -0.55
CA ARG A 93 9.47 -0.73 -1.18
C ARG A 93 9.59 -2.21 -1.50
N PHE A 94 9.09 -3.08 -0.63
CA PHE A 94 9.04 -4.51 -0.85
C PHE A 94 8.09 -4.88 -2.01
N ALA A 95 6.91 -4.28 -2.07
CA ALA A 95 5.98 -4.48 -3.19
C ALA A 95 6.62 -4.07 -4.54
N ASP A 96 7.32 -2.93 -4.56
CA ASP A 96 8.07 -2.48 -5.74
C ASP A 96 9.19 -3.45 -6.16
N SER A 97 9.82 -4.15 -5.22
CA SER A 97 10.83 -5.17 -5.54
C SER A 97 10.24 -6.45 -6.14
N LEU A 98 9.01 -6.81 -5.78
CA LEU A 98 8.35 -8.03 -6.28
C LEU A 98 7.88 -7.90 -7.73
N HIS A 99 7.53 -6.69 -8.18
CA HIS A 99 6.94 -6.44 -9.50
C HIS A 99 7.95 -6.28 -10.65
N ASN A 100 9.19 -6.76 -10.51
CA ASN A 100 10.22 -6.77 -11.57
C ASN A 100 10.31 -5.44 -12.35
N THR A 101 10.71 -4.37 -11.65
CA THR A 101 11.36 -3.14 -12.14
C THR A 101 10.74 -2.27 -13.26
N GLU A 102 9.74 -2.71 -14.02
CA GLU A 102 9.26 -1.92 -15.17
C GLU A 102 8.44 -0.70 -14.75
N ASP A 103 7.68 -0.78 -13.64
CA ASP A 103 6.87 0.35 -13.16
C ASP A 103 6.62 0.33 -11.63
N PRO A 104 7.68 0.54 -10.81
CA PRO A 104 7.55 0.62 -9.36
C PRO A 104 6.59 1.76 -8.94
N LEU A 105 5.66 1.44 -8.05
CA LEU A 105 4.60 2.32 -7.58
C LEU A 105 5.17 3.62 -7.00
N LEU A 106 6.22 3.54 -6.18
CA LEU A 106 6.80 4.75 -5.57
C LEU A 106 7.41 5.68 -6.62
N ARG A 107 8.07 5.13 -7.65
CA ARG A 107 8.71 5.93 -8.71
C ARG A 107 7.74 6.87 -9.42
N ARG A 108 6.48 6.46 -9.59
CA ARG A 108 5.43 7.27 -10.23
C ARG A 108 5.20 8.63 -9.55
N TYR A 109 5.59 8.77 -8.29
CA TYR A 109 5.40 9.98 -7.51
C TYR A 109 6.64 10.86 -7.42
N TYR A 110 7.75 10.49 -8.06
CA TYR A 110 8.98 11.27 -8.10
C TYR A 110 9.31 11.62 -9.56
N ASN A 111 10.04 12.71 -9.77
CA ASN A 111 10.80 12.83 -11.02
C ASN A 111 12.05 11.94 -10.95
N ASP A 112 12.68 11.65 -12.09
CA ASP A 112 13.82 10.72 -12.15
C ASP A 112 14.95 11.13 -11.18
N THR A 113 15.31 12.41 -11.13
CA THR A 113 16.37 12.92 -10.25
C THR A 113 16.03 12.80 -8.76
N GLU A 114 14.77 13.02 -8.39
CA GLU A 114 14.34 12.85 -7.00
C GLU A 114 14.28 11.37 -6.62
N TYR A 115 13.84 10.51 -7.53
CA TYR A 115 13.76 9.08 -7.23
C TYR A 115 15.13 8.47 -6.99
N ASP A 116 16.12 8.86 -7.79
CA ASP A 116 17.51 8.43 -7.62
C ASP A 116 18.07 8.84 -6.24
N LYS A 117 17.62 9.97 -5.68
CA LYS A 117 17.98 10.41 -4.33
C LYS A 117 17.18 9.69 -3.24
N ALA A 118 15.89 9.42 -3.48
CA ALA A 118 15.01 8.76 -2.51
C ALA A 118 15.34 7.27 -2.34
N LYS A 119 15.78 6.61 -3.41
CA LYS A 119 15.98 5.16 -3.45
C LYS A 119 16.99 4.64 -2.41
N PRO A 120 18.20 5.20 -2.24
CA PRO A 120 19.13 4.76 -1.20
C PRO A 120 18.53 4.81 0.21
N ARG A 121 17.74 5.86 0.50
CA ARG A 121 17.07 6.02 1.80
C ARG A 121 15.97 4.97 2.00
N LEU A 122 15.18 4.68 0.97
CA LEU A 122 14.20 3.59 0.99
C LEU A 122 14.86 2.22 1.21
N ASP A 123 15.99 1.96 0.55
CA ASP A 123 16.75 0.72 0.70
C ASP A 123 17.41 0.60 2.08
N GLU A 124 17.78 1.72 2.72
CA GLU A 124 18.24 1.75 4.10
C GLU A 124 17.11 1.40 5.08
N ILE A 125 15.94 2.04 4.95
CA ILE A 125 14.76 1.78 5.79
C ILE A 125 14.32 0.31 5.68
N LEU A 126 14.39 -0.27 4.48
CA LEU A 126 14.09 -1.68 4.30
C LEU A 126 15.14 -2.59 4.95
N ARG A 127 16.43 -2.30 4.80
CA ARG A 127 17.50 -3.11 5.41
C ARG A 127 17.48 -3.05 6.94
N SER A 128 17.18 -1.90 7.53
CA SER A 128 17.11 -1.74 8.99
C SER A 128 15.97 -2.56 9.61
N SER A 129 14.95 -2.93 8.83
CA SER A 129 13.87 -3.82 9.28
C SER A 129 14.26 -5.29 9.38
N GLY A 130 15.45 -5.68 8.90
CA GLY A 130 15.90 -7.07 8.86
C GLY A 130 15.28 -7.93 7.75
N ILE A 131 14.44 -7.35 6.89
CA ILE A 131 13.84 -8.02 5.74
C ILE A 131 14.88 -8.07 4.60
N LYS A 132 15.23 -9.28 4.16
CA LYS A 132 16.10 -9.50 2.99
C LYS A 132 15.24 -9.52 1.73
N VAL A 133 15.54 -8.62 0.80
CA VAL A 133 15.01 -8.69 -0.57
C VAL A 133 16.03 -9.45 -1.41
N SER A 134 15.56 -10.50 -2.08
CA SER A 134 16.34 -11.37 -2.98
C SER A 134 16.60 -10.71 -4.32
#